data_AF-A0A3N9WQ16-F1
#
_entry.id   AF-A0A3N9WQ16-F1
#
_cell.length_a   1.000
_cell.length_b   1.000
_cell.length_c   1.000
_cell.angle_alpha   90.00
_cell.angle_beta   90.00
_cell.angle_gamma   90.00
#
_symmetry.space_group_name_H-M   'P 1'
#
loop_
_entity.id
_entity.type
_entity.pdbx_description
1 polymer ?
#
loop_
_entity_poly.entity_id
_entity_poly.type
_entity_poly.pdbx_seq_one_letter_code
_entity_poly.pdbx_strand_id
1 'polypeptide(L)'
;MLDGLDDIDWARLGHAYGAADDVPDQLRALGSFDPAVRDEALGELYTTVFHQGGRFEASAYAVPFLLDLLADPATPDPAAVLGLLSALAVGFDEGVLPDGFPVAAHRRAAEGGRELLAAKPPPWTGADESAKEYVEYAYVESLDRSDQARLWAYVELSVYDAVRAAVPLLRTLLKHPDPGVRTGAAYTLAWFPEEAAGSVSALAAAIDATREPGVEVAPGEVATMLVASGLLGAAPDERWLADPRPVVRWAAAIGRARVLGATADQATVEALLSWAANPPDGAVVPPADGVAPPEGAADPSGDAVMAPGPGGWVPFLDGDLGGYAGLALRQLGARHTDRAFDALLDRLPVVSGERSLTVLGAALRIAFPDGPAPNGTPVAALTPRQRRLAEVLGRSTEPWLIDGQEFGNVSMLVGEYGLPGSRVAMLGYLARLP
;
A
#
# COMPACT_ATOMS: atom_id res chain seq x y z
N MET A 1 19.86 -18.32 -15.52
CA MET A 1 18.65 -17.96 -14.74
C MET A 1 19.12 -17.94 -13.32
N LEU A 2 19.01 -16.79 -12.64
CA LEU A 2 19.59 -16.55 -11.32
C LEU A 2 21.13 -16.54 -11.33
N ASP A 3 21.73 -15.97 -12.37
CA ASP A 3 23.18 -15.98 -12.55
C ASP A 3 23.83 -15.08 -11.47
N GLY A 4 24.85 -15.60 -10.78
CA GLY A 4 25.54 -14.89 -9.70
C GLY A 4 24.84 -14.95 -8.33
N LEU A 5 23.75 -15.74 -8.18
CA LEU A 5 23.06 -15.90 -6.90
C LEU A 5 23.98 -16.42 -5.79
N ASP A 6 24.82 -17.41 -6.11
CA ASP A 6 25.79 -18.02 -5.19
C ASP A 6 27.06 -17.18 -4.99
N ASP A 7 27.24 -16.10 -5.74
CA ASP A 7 28.40 -15.21 -5.62
C ASP A 7 28.23 -14.19 -4.47
N ILE A 8 27.01 -14.03 -3.96
CA ILE A 8 26.67 -13.13 -2.85
C ILE A 8 26.86 -13.88 -1.53
N ASP A 9 27.54 -13.25 -0.57
CA ASP A 9 27.66 -13.76 0.80
C ASP A 9 26.38 -13.44 1.60
N TRP A 10 25.30 -14.19 1.32
CA TRP A 10 23.97 -13.99 1.90
C TRP A 10 23.94 -14.07 3.42
N ALA A 11 24.81 -14.88 4.03
CA ALA A 11 24.98 -14.98 5.47
C ALA A 11 25.49 -13.67 6.12
N ARG A 12 26.00 -12.72 5.32
CA ARG A 12 26.38 -11.38 5.79
C ARG A 12 25.27 -10.34 5.66
N LEU A 13 24.17 -10.66 4.98
CA LEU A 13 23.04 -9.77 4.78
C LEU A 13 21.96 -10.05 5.82
N GLY A 14 21.31 -9.00 6.32
CA GLY A 14 20.17 -9.12 7.24
C GLY A 14 18.82 -9.06 6.52
N HIS A 15 17.88 -9.90 6.95
CA HIS A 15 16.43 -9.84 6.69
C HIS A 15 15.66 -9.68 8.02
N ALA A 16 14.31 -9.71 8.02
CA ALA A 16 13.48 -9.49 9.22
C ALA A 16 13.86 -10.31 10.45
N TYR A 17 14.31 -11.54 10.24
CA TYR A 17 14.65 -12.48 11.29
C TYR A 17 16.15 -12.77 11.38
N GLY A 18 17.08 -11.89 10.99
CA GLY A 18 18.53 -12.14 11.09
C GLY A 18 19.22 -12.45 9.75
N ALA A 19 20.17 -13.40 9.72
CA ALA A 19 20.95 -13.71 8.50
C ALA A 19 20.07 -14.27 7.37
N ALA A 20 20.38 -13.89 6.14
CA ALA A 20 19.58 -14.19 4.95
C ALA A 20 20.10 -15.39 4.13
N ASP A 21 20.76 -16.35 4.75
CA ASP A 21 21.35 -17.53 4.09
C ASP A 21 20.32 -18.52 3.50
N ASP A 22 19.05 -18.37 3.88
CA ASP A 22 17.88 -19.08 3.38
C ASP A 22 17.29 -18.49 2.09
N VAL A 23 17.46 -17.18 1.86
CA VAL A 23 16.89 -16.44 0.71
C VAL A 23 17.27 -17.04 -0.65
N PRO A 24 18.50 -17.52 -0.91
CA PRO A 24 18.84 -18.14 -2.21
C PRO A 24 17.97 -19.33 -2.58
N ASP A 25 17.65 -20.19 -1.61
CA ASP A 25 16.84 -21.37 -1.85
C ASP A 25 15.37 -21.00 -2.08
N GLN A 26 14.86 -19.99 -1.37
CA GLN A 26 13.53 -19.42 -1.61
C GLN A 26 13.43 -18.80 -3.02
N LEU A 27 14.44 -18.05 -3.47
CA LEU A 27 14.48 -17.48 -4.82
C LEU A 27 14.50 -18.55 -5.92
N ARG A 28 15.22 -19.66 -5.72
CA ARG A 28 15.18 -20.81 -6.64
C ARG A 28 13.82 -21.50 -6.63
N ALA A 29 13.21 -21.64 -5.45
CA ALA A 29 11.93 -22.30 -5.27
C ALA A 29 10.77 -21.59 -5.98
N LEU A 30 10.84 -20.26 -6.15
CA LEU A 30 9.90 -19.50 -7.01
C LEU A 30 9.87 -20.00 -8.46
N GLY A 31 10.96 -20.57 -8.98
CA GLY A 31 11.03 -21.16 -10.32
C GLY A 31 10.54 -22.62 -10.38
N SER A 32 10.12 -23.21 -9.26
CA SER A 32 9.63 -24.60 -9.20
C SER A 32 8.37 -24.78 -10.03
N PHE A 33 8.22 -25.92 -10.71
CA PHE A 33 6.94 -26.28 -11.36
C PHE A 33 5.87 -26.74 -10.36
N ASP A 34 6.25 -27.07 -9.12
CA ASP A 34 5.32 -27.43 -8.05
C ASP A 34 4.72 -26.15 -7.42
N PRO A 35 3.40 -25.90 -7.54
CA PRO A 35 2.76 -24.72 -6.95
C PRO A 35 2.95 -24.61 -5.44
N ALA A 36 2.92 -25.72 -4.69
CA ALA A 36 3.06 -25.67 -3.24
C ALA A 36 4.43 -25.15 -2.81
N VAL A 37 5.48 -25.55 -3.56
CA VAL A 37 6.85 -25.07 -3.33
C VAL A 37 6.98 -23.59 -3.64
N ARG A 38 6.32 -23.10 -4.70
CA ARG A 38 6.32 -21.66 -5.04
C ARG A 38 5.57 -20.85 -3.99
N ASP A 39 4.41 -21.32 -3.55
CA ASP A 39 3.56 -20.65 -2.58
C ASP A 39 4.24 -20.53 -1.21
N GLU A 40 4.89 -21.61 -0.75
CA GLU A 40 5.70 -21.61 0.47
C GLU A 40 6.86 -20.62 0.35
N ALA A 41 7.64 -20.69 -0.73
CA ALA A 41 8.78 -19.80 -0.95
C ALA A 41 8.36 -18.31 -1.02
N LEU A 42 7.21 -18.03 -1.65
CA LEU A 42 6.68 -16.68 -1.72
C LEU A 42 6.23 -16.19 -0.34
N GLY A 43 5.55 -17.02 0.44
CA GLY A 43 5.17 -16.73 1.82
C GLY A 43 6.39 -16.40 2.70
N GLU A 44 7.44 -17.22 2.63
CA GLU A 44 8.68 -16.98 3.36
C GLU A 44 9.36 -15.66 2.94
N LEU A 45 9.36 -15.31 1.65
CA LEU A 45 9.91 -14.03 1.20
C LEU A 45 9.08 -12.82 1.69
N TYR A 46 7.77 -12.99 1.85
CA TYR A 46 6.85 -11.98 2.43
C TYR A 46 6.96 -11.83 3.95
N THR A 47 7.67 -12.72 4.64
CA THR A 47 7.96 -12.61 6.08
C THR A 47 9.42 -12.29 6.36
N THR A 48 10.33 -12.51 5.40
CA THR A 48 11.78 -12.30 5.56
C THR A 48 12.27 -11.02 4.91
N VAL A 49 12.31 -10.95 3.57
CA VAL A 49 12.81 -9.80 2.81
C VAL A 49 11.78 -8.68 2.69
N PHE A 50 10.53 -8.96 2.97
CA PHE A 50 9.48 -8.00 3.27
C PHE A 50 8.85 -8.45 4.60
N HIS A 51 8.52 -7.53 5.50
CA HIS A 51 7.82 -7.88 6.73
C HIS A 51 7.08 -6.67 7.28
N GLN A 52 5.75 -6.73 7.34
CA GLN A 52 4.89 -5.64 7.84
C GLN A 52 5.19 -4.28 7.20
N GLY A 53 5.45 -4.28 5.88
CA GLY A 53 5.80 -3.08 5.11
C GLY A 53 7.27 -2.66 5.20
N GLY A 54 8.04 -3.27 6.10
CA GLY A 54 9.48 -3.10 6.25
C GLY A 54 10.27 -3.79 5.13
N ARG A 55 11.40 -3.20 4.76
CA ARG A 55 12.37 -3.75 3.82
C ARG A 55 13.74 -3.81 4.50
N PHE A 56 14.55 -4.79 4.11
CA PHE A 56 15.81 -5.14 4.76
C PHE A 56 16.97 -5.09 3.77
N GLU A 57 18.18 -5.29 4.29
CA GLU A 57 19.38 -5.26 3.45
C GLU A 57 19.32 -6.33 2.36
N ALA A 58 18.95 -7.57 2.73
CA ALA A 58 18.80 -8.69 1.79
C ALA A 58 17.77 -8.42 0.68
N SER A 59 16.77 -7.58 0.93
CA SER A 59 15.72 -7.25 -0.04
C SER A 59 16.29 -6.61 -1.30
N ALA A 60 17.26 -5.70 -1.18
CA ALA A 60 17.88 -5.04 -2.33
C ALA A 60 18.67 -6.04 -3.19
N TYR A 61 19.27 -7.05 -2.56
CA TYR A 61 20.01 -8.12 -3.23
C TYR A 61 19.11 -9.17 -3.87
N ALA A 62 17.90 -9.38 -3.34
CA ALA A 62 16.92 -10.29 -3.93
C ALA A 62 16.33 -9.76 -5.25
N VAL A 63 16.20 -8.43 -5.38
CA VAL A 63 15.53 -7.81 -6.54
C VAL A 63 16.08 -8.26 -7.90
N PRO A 64 17.39 -8.24 -8.21
CA PRO A 64 17.91 -8.70 -9.49
C PRO A 64 17.46 -10.11 -9.89
N PHE A 65 17.33 -11.02 -8.92
CA PHE A 65 16.89 -12.40 -9.13
C PHE A 65 15.39 -12.51 -9.40
N LEU A 66 14.58 -11.66 -8.75
CA LEU A 66 13.16 -11.51 -9.09
C LEU A 66 13.01 -10.95 -10.52
N LEU A 67 13.92 -10.07 -10.97
CA LEU A 67 13.93 -9.57 -12.35
C LEU A 67 14.32 -10.64 -13.37
N ASP A 68 15.30 -11.48 -13.05
CA ASP A 68 15.65 -12.65 -13.87
C ASP A 68 14.46 -13.59 -14.05
N LEU A 69 13.72 -13.87 -12.99
CA LEU A 69 12.48 -14.67 -13.04
C LEU A 69 11.43 -14.00 -13.93
N LEU A 70 11.18 -12.70 -13.76
CA LEU A 70 10.21 -11.98 -14.59
C LEU A 70 10.61 -11.84 -16.07
N ALA A 71 11.91 -11.89 -16.37
CA ALA A 71 12.44 -11.83 -17.73
C ALA A 71 12.37 -13.18 -18.45
N ASP A 72 12.28 -14.30 -17.72
CA ASP A 72 12.18 -15.64 -18.29
C ASP A 72 10.72 -16.04 -18.58
N PRO A 73 10.32 -16.24 -19.84
CA PRO A 73 8.97 -16.68 -20.19
C PRO A 73 8.59 -18.06 -19.64
N ALA A 74 9.55 -18.86 -19.16
CA ALA A 74 9.30 -20.16 -18.56
C ALA A 74 8.93 -20.10 -17.07
N THR A 75 9.08 -18.94 -16.43
CA THR A 75 8.76 -18.73 -15.01
C THR A 75 7.26 -18.97 -14.77
N PRO A 76 6.89 -19.91 -13.89
CA PRO A 76 5.50 -20.08 -13.47
C PRO A 76 5.04 -18.88 -12.62
N ASP A 77 3.75 -18.54 -12.71
CA ASP A 77 3.09 -17.51 -11.90
C ASP A 77 3.86 -16.16 -11.79
N PRO A 78 4.31 -15.57 -12.91
CA PRO A 78 5.10 -14.32 -12.89
C PRO A 78 4.34 -13.15 -12.24
N ALA A 79 3.01 -13.22 -12.20
CA ALA A 79 2.17 -12.23 -11.54
C ALA A 79 2.40 -12.18 -10.01
N ALA A 80 2.71 -13.33 -9.38
CA ALA A 80 2.96 -13.42 -7.95
C ALA A 80 4.35 -12.84 -7.59
N VAL A 81 5.37 -13.14 -8.41
CA VAL A 81 6.71 -12.53 -8.32
C VAL A 81 6.64 -11.01 -8.45
N LEU A 82 5.80 -10.53 -9.37
CA LEU A 82 5.58 -9.09 -9.58
C LEU A 82 4.85 -8.42 -8.40
N GLY A 83 3.98 -9.15 -7.70
CA GLY A 83 3.39 -8.72 -6.44
C GLY A 83 4.46 -8.40 -5.39
N LEU A 84 5.37 -9.35 -5.14
CA LEU A 84 6.48 -9.16 -4.20
C LEU A 84 7.38 -7.99 -4.62
N LEU A 85 7.73 -7.90 -5.91
CA LEU A 85 8.53 -6.79 -6.43
C LEU A 85 7.87 -5.42 -6.18
N SER A 86 6.54 -5.36 -6.28
CA SER A 86 5.78 -4.14 -6.02
C SER A 86 5.76 -3.77 -4.54
N ALA A 87 5.60 -4.75 -3.65
CA ALA A 87 5.66 -4.55 -2.20
C ALA A 87 7.07 -4.07 -1.77
N LEU A 88 8.12 -4.66 -2.34
CA LEU A 88 9.50 -4.23 -2.10
C LEU A 88 9.77 -2.79 -2.54
N ALA A 89 9.12 -2.32 -3.60
CA ALA A 89 9.33 -0.96 -4.12
C ALA A 89 8.95 0.11 -3.09
N VAL A 90 7.78 0.00 -2.45
CA VAL A 90 7.20 1.10 -1.66
C VAL A 90 6.74 0.72 -0.26
N GLY A 91 6.82 -0.55 0.13
CA GLY A 91 6.16 -1.02 1.35
C GLY A 91 4.66 -1.21 1.10
N PHE A 92 3.87 -0.87 2.11
CA PHE A 92 2.42 -0.72 2.04
C PHE A 92 2.04 0.62 1.40
N ASP A 93 1.17 0.59 0.38
CA ASP A 93 0.88 1.76 -0.44
C ASP A 93 0.00 2.80 0.28
N GLU A 94 -0.69 2.40 1.36
CA GLU A 94 -1.41 3.23 2.32
C GLU A 94 -0.57 4.42 2.79
N GLY A 95 0.74 4.20 2.97
CA GLY A 95 1.69 5.19 3.48
C GLY A 95 2.01 6.31 2.49
N VAL A 96 1.77 6.09 1.19
CA VAL A 96 2.13 7.03 0.11
C VAL A 96 0.93 7.49 -0.71
N LEU A 97 -0.20 6.79 -0.65
CA LEU A 97 -1.43 7.20 -1.29
C LEU A 97 -2.10 8.39 -0.57
N PRO A 98 -2.84 9.24 -1.30
CA PRO A 98 -2.98 9.33 -2.76
C PRO A 98 -1.84 10.05 -3.48
N ASP A 99 -0.82 10.55 -2.79
CA ASP A 99 0.14 11.50 -3.39
C ASP A 99 1.19 10.81 -4.27
N GLY A 100 1.47 9.53 -4.05
CA GLY A 100 2.54 8.78 -4.70
C GLY A 100 3.86 8.86 -3.92
N PHE A 101 4.85 8.06 -4.33
CA PHE A 101 6.08 7.86 -3.57
C PHE A 101 6.94 9.15 -3.49
N PRO A 102 7.24 9.69 -2.29
CA PRO A 102 7.92 10.97 -2.14
C PRO A 102 9.45 10.82 -2.25
N VAL A 103 9.96 10.45 -3.43
CA VAL A 103 11.38 10.13 -3.70
C VAL A 103 12.35 11.14 -3.10
N ALA A 104 12.13 12.44 -3.29
CA ALA A 104 13.04 13.47 -2.81
C ALA A 104 13.12 13.54 -1.27
N ALA A 105 12.05 13.19 -0.56
CA ALA A 105 12.06 13.11 0.90
C ALA A 105 12.82 11.86 1.37
N HIS A 106 12.58 10.70 0.77
CA HIS A 106 13.32 9.47 1.09
C HIS A 106 14.82 9.61 0.82
N ARG A 107 15.21 10.21 -0.30
CA ARG A 107 16.62 10.49 -0.61
C ARG A 107 17.30 11.35 0.45
N ARG A 108 16.64 12.41 0.91
CA ARG A 108 17.17 13.25 2.00
C ARG A 108 17.24 12.50 3.32
N ALA A 109 16.22 11.71 3.64
CA ALA A 109 16.19 10.92 4.88
C ALA A 109 17.30 9.85 4.91
N ALA A 110 17.69 9.32 3.75
CA ALA A 110 18.75 8.31 3.61
C ALA A 110 20.19 8.88 3.67
N GLU A 111 20.39 10.20 3.69
CA GLU A 111 21.72 10.81 3.68
C GLU A 111 22.55 10.39 4.91
N GLY A 112 23.68 9.71 4.66
CA GLY A 112 24.56 9.17 5.71
C GLY A 112 24.17 7.76 6.20
N GLY A 113 23.06 7.19 5.72
CA GLY A 113 22.64 5.84 6.10
C GLY A 113 23.53 4.73 5.53
N ARG A 114 24.24 4.98 4.41
CA ARG A 114 25.19 4.03 3.83
C ARG A 114 26.34 3.71 4.78
N GLU A 115 26.91 4.73 5.41
CA GLU A 115 28.00 4.58 6.37
C GLU A 115 27.53 3.83 7.62
N LEU A 116 26.29 4.07 8.06
CA LEU A 116 25.67 3.36 9.17
C LEU A 116 25.43 1.88 8.83
N LEU A 117 24.96 1.57 7.61
CA LEU A 117 24.78 0.18 7.19
C LEU A 117 26.13 -0.54 7.07
N ALA A 118 27.15 0.12 6.50
CA ALA A 118 28.49 -0.46 6.37
C ALA A 118 29.19 -0.71 7.72
N ALA A 119 28.82 0.04 8.76
CA ALA A 119 29.32 -0.16 10.13
C ALA A 119 28.53 -1.22 10.92
N LYS A 120 27.37 -1.67 10.41
CA LYS A 120 26.56 -2.71 11.04
C LYS A 120 27.39 -4.01 11.14
N PRO A 121 27.49 -4.64 12.33
CA PRO A 121 28.08 -5.95 12.48
C PRO A 121 27.36 -7.00 11.61
N PRO A 122 28.03 -8.09 11.20
CA PRO A 122 27.35 -9.15 10.47
C PRO A 122 26.18 -9.72 11.31
N PRO A 123 25.11 -10.17 10.65
CA PRO A 123 23.97 -10.77 11.32
C PRO A 123 24.38 -12.04 12.06
N TRP A 124 23.55 -12.45 13.01
CA TRP A 124 23.81 -13.66 13.80
C TRP A 124 23.63 -14.93 12.96
N THR A 125 24.56 -15.88 13.08
CA THR A 125 24.59 -17.16 12.32
C THR A 125 24.66 -18.40 13.23
N GLY A 126 24.24 -18.29 14.50
CA GLY A 126 24.37 -19.36 15.50
C GLY A 126 23.19 -20.36 15.51
N ALA A 127 23.17 -21.28 16.47
CA ALA A 127 22.05 -22.22 16.69
C ALA A 127 21.17 -21.87 17.91
N ASP A 128 21.67 -21.01 18.80
CA ASP A 128 20.94 -20.51 19.97
C ASP A 128 20.08 -19.30 19.60
N GLU A 129 18.82 -19.53 19.23
CA GLU A 129 17.89 -18.47 18.81
C GLU A 129 17.75 -17.33 19.84
N SER A 130 18.03 -17.56 21.13
CA SER A 130 18.01 -16.50 22.15
C SER A 130 19.13 -15.45 21.96
N ALA A 131 20.19 -15.81 21.24
CA ALA A 131 21.29 -14.91 20.87
C ALA A 131 21.07 -14.20 19.52
N LYS A 132 20.09 -14.66 18.72
CA LYS A 132 19.73 -14.12 17.39
C LYS A 132 19.24 -12.68 17.47
N GLU A 133 18.34 -12.42 18.41
CA GLU A 133 17.79 -11.09 18.70
C GLU A 133 18.88 -10.13 19.21
N TYR A 134 19.87 -10.63 19.95
CA TYR A 134 20.82 -9.77 20.66
C TYR A 134 21.80 -9.00 19.74
N VAL A 135 22.15 -9.50 18.56
CA VAL A 135 23.24 -8.91 17.74
C VAL A 135 22.76 -7.77 16.84
N GLU A 136 21.64 -7.94 16.15
CA GLU A 136 21.09 -6.92 15.23
C GLU A 136 20.44 -5.76 15.99
N TYR A 137 19.63 -6.08 17.01
CA TYR A 137 19.00 -5.07 17.85
C TYR A 137 20.04 -4.27 18.64
N ALA A 138 21.11 -4.88 19.18
CA ALA A 138 22.10 -4.13 19.94
C ALA A 138 22.80 -3.02 19.13
N TYR A 139 23.11 -3.25 17.84
CA TYR A 139 23.67 -2.20 17.01
C TYR A 139 22.64 -1.09 16.75
N VAL A 140 21.46 -1.45 16.24
CA VAL A 140 20.43 -0.47 15.90
C VAL A 140 19.97 0.31 17.14
N GLU A 141 19.78 -0.35 18.27
CA GLU A 141 19.43 0.26 19.57
C GLU A 141 20.56 1.11 20.16
N SER A 142 21.82 0.84 19.79
CA SER A 142 22.95 1.71 20.19
C SER A 142 22.98 3.04 19.45
N LEU A 143 22.36 3.11 18.27
CA LEU A 143 22.22 4.34 17.49
C LEU A 143 21.16 5.25 18.12
N ASP A 144 21.34 6.57 17.98
CA ASP A 144 20.27 7.49 18.33
C ASP A 144 19.09 7.39 17.33
N ARG A 145 17.93 7.94 17.70
CA ARG A 145 16.73 7.88 16.85
C ARG A 145 16.91 8.49 15.46
N SER A 146 17.78 9.50 15.33
CA SER A 146 18.05 10.11 14.02
C SER A 146 18.90 9.20 13.16
N ASP A 147 19.89 8.51 13.74
CA ASP A 147 20.72 7.53 13.06
C ASP A 147 19.94 6.28 12.66
N GLN A 148 19.07 5.78 13.54
CA GLN A 148 18.15 4.69 13.20
C GLN A 148 17.28 5.06 11.99
N ALA A 149 16.68 6.27 12.00
CA ALA A 149 15.85 6.73 10.89
C ALA A 149 16.66 6.83 9.57
N ARG A 150 17.91 7.31 9.63
CA ARG A 150 18.79 7.40 8.45
C ARG A 150 19.18 6.03 7.91
N LEU A 151 19.53 5.10 8.79
CA LEU A 151 19.87 3.72 8.44
C LEU A 151 18.71 3.05 7.70
N TRP A 152 17.51 3.07 8.29
CA TRP A 152 16.34 2.43 7.69
C TRP A 152 15.91 3.13 6.41
N ALA A 153 15.89 4.47 6.36
CA ALA A 153 15.60 5.20 5.14
C ALA A 153 16.58 4.85 3.99
N TYR A 154 17.86 4.60 4.30
CA TYR A 154 18.83 4.17 3.30
C TYR A 154 18.59 2.74 2.81
N VAL A 155 18.26 1.81 3.71
CA VAL A 155 17.89 0.44 3.32
C VAL A 155 16.68 0.47 2.40
N GLU A 156 15.61 1.13 2.81
CA GLU A 156 14.39 1.30 2.02
C GLU A 156 14.64 1.92 0.64
N LEU A 157 15.46 2.98 0.58
CA LEU A 157 15.82 3.64 -0.67
C LEU A 157 16.65 2.73 -1.57
N SER A 158 17.55 1.92 -1.01
CA SER A 158 18.37 0.98 -1.78
C SER A 158 17.50 -0.08 -2.46
N VAL A 159 16.45 -0.56 -1.78
CA VAL A 159 15.47 -1.48 -2.37
C VAL A 159 14.64 -0.78 -3.45
N TYR A 160 14.16 0.44 -3.19
CA TYR A 160 13.44 1.24 -4.19
C TYR A 160 14.26 1.43 -5.47
N ASP A 161 15.53 1.83 -5.35
CA ASP A 161 16.42 2.05 -6.50
C ASP A 161 16.76 0.73 -7.21
N ALA A 162 16.85 -0.40 -6.50
CA ALA A 162 16.99 -1.72 -7.10
C ALA A 162 15.75 -2.10 -7.93
N VAL A 163 14.53 -1.89 -7.41
CA VAL A 163 13.29 -2.15 -8.17
C VAL A 163 13.15 -1.17 -9.32
N ARG A 164 13.59 0.09 -9.18
CA ARG A 164 13.57 1.07 -10.26
C ARG A 164 14.32 0.58 -11.51
N ALA A 165 15.38 -0.22 -11.35
CA ALA A 165 16.10 -0.81 -12.47
C ALA A 165 15.21 -1.73 -13.34
N ALA A 166 14.09 -2.23 -12.80
CA ALA A 166 13.10 -3.03 -13.50
C ALA A 166 12.24 -2.24 -14.49
N VAL A 167 12.19 -0.91 -14.41
CA VAL A 167 11.24 -0.09 -15.17
C VAL A 167 11.22 -0.37 -16.68
N PRO A 168 12.35 -0.56 -17.38
CA PRO A 168 12.32 -0.99 -18.78
C PRO A 168 11.59 -2.33 -18.99
N LEU A 169 11.85 -3.34 -18.14
CA LEU A 169 11.15 -4.63 -18.18
C LEU A 169 9.65 -4.47 -17.89
N LEU A 170 9.29 -3.73 -16.83
CA LEU A 170 7.88 -3.45 -16.47
C LEU A 170 7.09 -2.82 -17.63
N ARG A 171 7.68 -1.89 -18.38
CA ARG A 171 7.05 -1.31 -19.57
C ARG A 171 6.80 -2.35 -20.68
N THR A 172 7.64 -3.38 -20.80
CA THR A 172 7.39 -4.48 -21.74
C THR A 172 6.31 -5.43 -21.26
N LEU A 173 6.22 -5.67 -19.94
CA LEU A 173 5.23 -6.51 -19.29
C LEU A 173 3.79 -5.98 -19.41
N LEU A 174 3.59 -4.70 -19.75
CA LEU A 174 2.28 -4.16 -20.14
C LEU A 174 1.67 -4.83 -21.39
N LYS A 175 2.44 -5.64 -22.12
CA LYS A 175 1.99 -6.42 -23.29
C LYS A 175 1.96 -7.93 -23.02
N HIS A 176 2.16 -8.34 -21.78
CA HIS A 176 2.20 -9.75 -21.40
C HIS A 176 0.84 -10.43 -21.67
N PRO A 177 0.78 -11.71 -22.08
CA PRO A 177 -0.49 -12.41 -22.31
C PRO A 177 -1.37 -12.51 -21.05
N ASP A 178 -0.73 -12.66 -19.88
CA ASP A 178 -1.42 -12.70 -18.59
C ASP A 178 -1.89 -11.30 -18.13
N PRO A 179 -3.21 -11.08 -17.91
CA PRO A 179 -3.74 -9.81 -17.37
C PRO A 179 -3.25 -9.46 -15.97
N GLY A 180 -2.94 -10.44 -15.12
CA GLY A 180 -2.37 -10.23 -13.78
C GLY A 180 -1.00 -9.57 -13.86
N VAL A 181 -0.17 -10.02 -14.81
CA VAL A 181 1.15 -9.41 -15.08
C VAL A 181 1.01 -8.00 -15.63
N ARG A 182 0.07 -7.75 -16.56
CA ARG A 182 -0.16 -6.38 -17.08
C ARG A 182 -0.63 -5.43 -15.97
N THR A 183 -1.52 -5.89 -15.10
CA THR A 183 -2.03 -5.15 -13.95
C THR A 183 -0.93 -4.85 -12.94
N GLY A 184 -0.16 -5.87 -12.54
CA GLY A 184 0.99 -5.71 -11.66
C GLY A 184 2.01 -4.74 -12.25
N ALA A 185 2.32 -4.84 -13.54
CA ALA A 185 3.29 -3.95 -14.19
C ALA A 185 2.82 -2.49 -14.18
N ALA A 186 1.53 -2.24 -14.46
CA ALA A 186 0.95 -0.90 -14.38
C ALA A 186 1.00 -0.34 -12.95
N TYR A 187 0.70 -1.17 -11.95
CA TYR A 187 0.78 -0.82 -10.53
C TYR A 187 2.22 -0.48 -10.11
N THR A 188 3.19 -1.35 -10.39
CA THR A 188 4.60 -1.12 -10.04
C THR A 188 5.15 0.15 -10.70
N LEU A 189 4.80 0.40 -11.97
CA LEU A 189 5.24 1.60 -12.69
C LEU A 189 4.76 2.92 -12.05
N ALA A 190 3.64 2.90 -11.32
CA ALA A 190 3.07 4.09 -10.69
C ALA A 190 3.98 4.73 -9.64
N TRP A 191 4.91 3.94 -9.09
CA TRP A 191 5.77 4.33 -7.97
C TRP A 191 7.08 5.02 -8.38
N PHE A 192 7.35 5.14 -9.68
CA PHE A 192 8.59 5.71 -10.21
C PHE A 192 8.34 7.03 -10.96
N PRO A 193 8.05 8.14 -10.24
CA PRO A 193 7.80 9.44 -10.87
C PRO A 193 9.00 9.98 -11.65
N GLU A 194 10.22 9.54 -11.31
CA GLU A 194 11.44 9.87 -12.04
C GLU A 194 11.48 9.28 -13.45
N GLU A 195 10.70 8.20 -13.66
CA GLU A 195 10.56 7.47 -14.92
C GLU A 195 9.25 7.80 -15.65
N ALA A 196 8.52 8.82 -15.19
CA ALA A 196 7.17 9.13 -15.61
C ALA A 196 7.02 9.29 -17.13
N ALA A 197 7.94 9.99 -17.80
CA ALA A 197 7.81 10.28 -19.23
C ALA A 197 7.68 9.00 -20.08
N GLY A 198 8.54 8.01 -19.84
CA GLY A 198 8.48 6.72 -20.55
C GLY A 198 7.32 5.85 -20.10
N SER A 199 7.01 5.85 -18.81
CA SER A 199 5.96 5.00 -18.23
C SER A 199 4.56 5.49 -18.60
N VAL A 200 4.30 6.79 -18.59
CA VAL A 200 3.05 7.39 -19.08
C VAL A 200 2.83 7.08 -20.56
N SER A 201 3.87 7.18 -21.40
CA SER A 201 3.75 6.83 -22.81
C SER A 201 3.42 5.34 -23.01
N ALA A 202 4.00 4.45 -22.20
CA ALA A 202 3.74 3.02 -22.27
C ALA A 202 2.32 2.67 -21.77
N LEU A 203 1.87 3.29 -20.67
CA LEU A 203 0.52 3.15 -20.12
C LEU A 203 -0.54 3.66 -21.10
N ALA A 204 -0.31 4.82 -21.75
CA ALA A 204 -1.23 5.34 -22.76
C ALA A 204 -1.38 4.37 -23.95
N ALA A 205 -0.27 3.81 -24.44
CA ALA A 205 -0.31 2.81 -25.51
C ALA A 205 -1.04 1.53 -25.07
N ALA A 206 -0.85 1.08 -23.82
CA ALA A 206 -1.55 -0.08 -23.28
C ALA A 206 -3.07 0.18 -23.16
N ILE A 207 -3.48 1.35 -22.64
CA ILE A 207 -4.89 1.77 -22.56
C ILE A 207 -5.53 1.85 -23.95
N ASP A 208 -4.82 2.35 -24.96
CA ASP A 208 -5.36 2.39 -26.32
C ASP A 208 -5.53 0.99 -26.91
N ALA A 209 -4.60 0.06 -26.64
CA ALA A 209 -4.70 -1.34 -27.06
C ALA A 209 -5.91 -2.06 -26.44
N THR A 210 -6.34 -1.70 -25.21
CA THR A 210 -7.54 -2.30 -24.60
C THR A 210 -8.84 -1.94 -25.32
N ARG A 211 -8.80 -1.02 -26.28
CA ARG A 211 -9.96 -0.55 -27.03
C ARG A 211 -10.04 -1.16 -28.43
N GLU A 212 -9.06 -1.98 -28.80
CA GLU A 212 -9.05 -2.67 -30.09
C GLU A 212 -10.21 -3.70 -30.15
N PRO A 213 -10.94 -3.79 -31.28
CA PRO A 213 -12.03 -4.75 -31.42
C PRO A 213 -11.58 -6.20 -31.18
N GLY A 214 -12.28 -6.91 -30.31
CA GLY A 214 -12.01 -8.33 -30.02
C GLY A 214 -10.99 -8.58 -28.90
N VAL A 215 -10.45 -7.53 -28.27
CA VAL A 215 -9.62 -7.66 -27.07
C VAL A 215 -10.51 -7.67 -25.83
N GLU A 216 -10.52 -8.79 -25.10
CA GLU A 216 -11.19 -8.88 -23.80
C GLU A 216 -10.24 -8.37 -22.72
N VAL A 217 -10.62 -7.28 -22.04
CA VAL A 217 -9.80 -6.68 -20.98
C VAL A 217 -10.61 -6.51 -19.70
N ALA A 218 -10.03 -7.03 -18.63
CA ALA A 218 -10.44 -6.86 -17.25
C ALA A 218 -10.65 -5.36 -16.90
N PRO A 219 -11.82 -4.95 -16.36
CA PRO A 219 -12.03 -3.57 -15.92
C PRO A 219 -10.98 -3.07 -14.91
N GLY A 220 -10.48 -3.95 -14.05
CA GLY A 220 -9.44 -3.65 -13.06
C GLY A 220 -8.10 -3.28 -13.71
N GLU A 221 -7.77 -3.89 -14.85
CA GLU A 221 -6.54 -3.59 -15.59
C GLU A 221 -6.54 -2.15 -16.11
N VAL A 222 -7.62 -1.74 -16.79
CA VAL A 222 -7.79 -0.36 -17.29
C VAL A 222 -7.79 0.63 -16.13
N ALA A 223 -8.51 0.31 -15.05
CA ALA A 223 -8.55 1.14 -13.85
C ALA A 223 -7.16 1.35 -13.25
N THR A 224 -6.35 0.30 -13.14
CA THR A 224 -4.99 0.36 -12.62
C THR A 224 -4.10 1.26 -13.48
N MET A 225 -4.17 1.14 -14.81
CA MET A 225 -3.41 2.00 -15.72
C MET A 225 -3.80 3.49 -15.63
N LEU A 226 -5.08 3.79 -15.41
CA LEU A 226 -5.56 5.18 -15.26
C LEU A 226 -5.10 5.80 -13.92
N VAL A 227 -5.14 5.04 -12.82
CA VAL A 227 -4.61 5.49 -11.53
C VAL A 227 -3.09 5.70 -11.63
N ALA A 228 -2.37 4.73 -12.20
CA ALA A 228 -0.92 4.82 -12.41
C ALA A 228 -0.52 6.05 -13.24
N SER A 229 -1.28 6.34 -14.31
CA SER A 229 -1.07 7.54 -15.12
C SER A 229 -1.21 8.82 -14.30
N GLY A 230 -2.24 8.90 -13.44
CA GLY A 230 -2.45 10.05 -12.56
C GLY A 230 -1.34 10.24 -11.53
N LEU A 231 -0.88 9.15 -10.88
CA LEU A 231 0.25 9.18 -9.95
C LEU A 231 1.55 9.64 -10.62
N LEU A 232 1.73 9.31 -11.91
CA LEU A 232 2.85 9.76 -12.74
C LEU A 232 2.65 11.15 -13.37
N GLY A 233 1.58 11.87 -13.00
CA GLY A 233 1.35 13.26 -13.40
C GLY A 233 0.57 13.44 -14.71
N ALA A 234 0.02 12.38 -15.29
CA ALA A 234 -0.79 12.42 -16.50
C ALA A 234 -2.29 12.23 -16.17
N ALA A 235 -3.07 13.31 -16.27
CA ALA A 235 -4.49 13.27 -16.00
C ALA A 235 -5.22 12.38 -17.03
N PRO A 236 -5.99 11.37 -16.60
CA PRO A 236 -6.92 10.67 -17.47
C PRO A 236 -7.87 11.63 -18.21
N ASP A 237 -8.19 11.34 -19.48
CA ASP A 237 -9.20 12.07 -20.24
C ASP A 237 -10.56 12.05 -19.52
N GLU A 238 -11.28 13.17 -19.54
CA GLU A 238 -12.57 13.34 -18.85
C GLU A 238 -13.61 12.32 -19.32
N ARG A 239 -13.52 11.85 -20.58
CA ARG A 239 -14.43 10.85 -21.14
C ARG A 239 -14.51 9.56 -20.33
N TRP A 240 -13.45 9.21 -19.61
CA TRP A 240 -13.41 8.00 -18.78
C TRP A 240 -14.33 8.09 -17.56
N LEU A 241 -14.74 9.30 -17.15
CA LEU A 241 -15.79 9.50 -16.15
C LEU A 241 -17.19 9.05 -16.64
N ALA A 242 -17.36 8.83 -17.94
CA ALA A 242 -18.59 8.33 -18.54
C ALA A 242 -18.50 6.84 -18.96
N ASP A 243 -17.42 6.13 -18.63
CA ASP A 243 -17.28 4.71 -18.95
C ASP A 243 -18.42 3.90 -18.29
N PRO A 244 -19.03 2.91 -18.97
CA PRO A 244 -20.08 2.09 -18.38
C PRO A 244 -19.64 1.32 -17.13
N ARG A 245 -18.34 1.00 -17.00
CA ARG A 245 -17.78 0.23 -15.88
C ARG A 245 -17.51 1.14 -14.68
N PRO A 246 -18.11 0.90 -13.50
CA PRO A 246 -17.93 1.75 -12.33
C PRO A 246 -16.47 1.94 -11.90
N VAL A 247 -15.69 0.86 -11.88
CA VAL A 247 -14.27 0.90 -11.47
C VAL A 247 -13.40 1.77 -12.39
N VAL A 248 -13.75 1.87 -13.68
CA VAL A 248 -13.03 2.74 -14.63
C VAL A 248 -13.35 4.20 -14.39
N ARG A 249 -14.62 4.54 -14.08
CA ARG A 249 -15.01 5.90 -13.69
C ARG A 249 -14.32 6.33 -12.40
N TRP A 250 -14.25 5.42 -11.42
CA TRP A 250 -13.51 5.63 -10.17
C TRP A 250 -12.03 5.95 -10.45
N ALA A 251 -11.36 5.11 -11.22
CA ALA A 251 -9.94 5.28 -11.53
C ALA A 251 -9.65 6.58 -12.28
N ALA A 252 -10.52 6.95 -13.22
CA ALA A 252 -10.44 8.23 -13.90
C ALA A 252 -10.56 9.40 -12.91
N ALA A 253 -11.51 9.35 -11.97
CA ALA A 253 -11.66 10.39 -10.95
C ALA A 253 -10.44 10.49 -10.03
N ILE A 254 -9.89 9.36 -9.58
CA ILE A 254 -8.65 9.29 -8.77
C ILE A 254 -7.47 9.93 -9.52
N GLY A 255 -7.19 9.45 -10.73
CA GLY A 255 -6.05 9.93 -11.52
C GLY A 255 -6.19 11.40 -11.90
N ARG A 256 -7.41 11.88 -12.20
CA ARG A 256 -7.66 13.29 -12.49
C ARG A 256 -7.49 14.16 -11.26
N ALA A 257 -8.03 13.77 -10.11
CA ALA A 257 -7.86 14.52 -8.87
C ALA A 257 -6.38 14.64 -8.47
N ARG A 258 -5.58 13.61 -8.75
CA ARG A 258 -4.14 13.63 -8.49
C ARG A 258 -3.38 14.70 -9.28
N VAL A 259 -3.80 14.96 -10.51
CA VAL A 259 -3.11 15.91 -11.39
C VAL A 259 -3.74 17.30 -11.33
N LEU A 260 -5.07 17.38 -11.29
CA LEU A 260 -5.81 18.65 -11.29
C LEU A 260 -5.88 19.28 -9.90
N GLY A 261 -5.82 18.47 -8.83
CA GLY A 261 -5.88 18.94 -7.44
C GLY A 261 -7.03 19.92 -7.20
N ALA A 262 -6.70 21.10 -6.66
CA ALA A 262 -7.67 22.14 -6.37
C ALA A 262 -8.44 22.66 -7.59
N THR A 263 -7.93 22.46 -8.81
CA THR A 263 -8.60 22.87 -10.06
C THR A 263 -9.41 21.74 -10.72
N ALA A 264 -9.62 20.61 -10.03
CA ALA A 264 -10.48 19.53 -10.53
C ALA A 264 -11.86 20.06 -10.97
N ASP A 265 -12.33 19.55 -12.11
CA ASP A 265 -13.66 19.85 -12.65
C ASP A 265 -14.77 19.24 -11.77
N GLN A 266 -15.99 19.71 -11.99
CA GLN A 266 -17.14 19.28 -11.19
C GLN A 266 -17.41 17.79 -11.32
N ALA A 267 -17.28 17.18 -12.51
CA ALA A 267 -17.55 15.76 -12.71
C ALA A 267 -16.59 14.88 -11.90
N THR A 268 -15.30 15.26 -11.86
CA THR A 268 -14.27 14.60 -11.04
C THR A 268 -14.59 14.70 -9.54
N VAL A 269 -14.99 15.90 -9.07
CA VAL A 269 -15.35 16.14 -7.66
C VAL A 269 -16.57 15.30 -7.26
N GLU A 270 -17.64 15.33 -8.05
CA GLU A 270 -18.87 14.57 -7.75
C GLU A 270 -18.62 13.06 -7.77
N ALA A 271 -17.79 12.57 -8.71
CA ALA A 271 -17.42 11.16 -8.75
C ALA A 271 -16.70 10.73 -7.45
N LEU A 272 -15.70 11.49 -6.99
CA LEU A 272 -14.99 11.17 -5.75
C LEU A 272 -15.89 11.22 -4.51
N LEU A 273 -16.73 12.25 -4.38
CA LEU A 273 -17.66 12.37 -3.26
C LEU A 273 -18.64 11.19 -3.22
N SER A 274 -19.17 10.79 -4.38
CA SER A 274 -20.06 9.63 -4.49
C SER A 274 -19.36 8.34 -4.08
N TRP A 275 -18.12 8.10 -4.54
CA TRP A 275 -17.36 6.89 -4.22
C TRP A 275 -16.91 6.83 -2.76
N ALA A 276 -16.56 7.97 -2.18
CA ALA A 276 -16.19 8.05 -0.77
C ALA A 276 -17.39 7.77 0.15
N ALA A 277 -18.56 8.31 -0.18
CA ALA A 277 -19.77 8.14 0.63
C ALA A 277 -20.41 6.74 0.45
N ASN A 278 -20.59 6.32 -0.80
CA ASN A 278 -21.37 5.14 -1.17
C ASN A 278 -20.70 4.38 -2.33
N PRO A 279 -19.54 3.73 -2.09
CA PRO A 279 -18.96 2.85 -3.10
C PRO A 279 -19.94 1.73 -3.42
N PRO A 280 -20.09 1.29 -4.69
CA PRO A 280 -20.96 0.19 -5.06
C PRO A 280 -20.61 -1.10 -4.30
N ASP A 281 -21.63 -1.85 -3.87
CA ASP A 281 -21.46 -3.17 -3.29
C ASP A 281 -20.66 -4.08 -4.25
N GLY A 282 -19.63 -4.77 -3.74
CA GLY A 282 -18.74 -5.59 -4.56
C GLY A 282 -17.49 -4.87 -5.11
N ALA A 283 -17.16 -3.66 -4.61
CA ALA A 283 -15.79 -3.15 -4.69
C ALA A 283 -14.84 -4.17 -4.03
N VAL A 284 -14.09 -4.82 -4.92
CA VAL A 284 -13.57 -6.19 -4.86
C VAL A 284 -12.90 -6.53 -3.52
N VAL A 285 -13.37 -7.61 -2.89
CA VAL A 285 -12.65 -8.31 -1.82
C VAL A 285 -11.44 -9.00 -2.47
N PRO A 286 -10.23 -8.96 -1.90
CA PRO A 286 -9.14 -9.81 -2.39
C PRO A 286 -9.65 -11.26 -2.47
N PRO A 287 -9.21 -12.07 -3.43
CA PRO A 287 -9.53 -13.49 -3.39
C PRO A 287 -9.09 -14.04 -2.03
N ALA A 288 -9.94 -14.84 -1.40
CA ALA A 288 -9.58 -15.64 -0.22
C ALA A 288 -8.45 -16.65 -0.50
N ASP A 289 -7.97 -16.69 -1.75
CA ASP A 289 -6.87 -17.50 -2.24
C ASP A 289 -5.53 -16.72 -2.30
N GLY A 290 -5.40 -15.62 -1.55
CA GLY A 290 -4.08 -15.33 -0.96
C GLY A 290 -3.84 -16.45 0.04
N VAL A 291 -2.94 -17.39 -0.30
CA VAL A 291 -2.61 -18.61 0.45
C VAL A 291 -2.89 -18.39 1.94
N ALA A 292 -4.01 -18.94 2.43
CA ALA A 292 -4.23 -18.97 3.86
C ALA A 292 -2.99 -19.65 4.45
N PRO A 293 -2.31 -19.03 5.44
CA PRO A 293 -1.16 -19.67 6.04
C PRO A 293 -1.57 -21.08 6.49
N PRO A 294 -0.71 -22.09 6.31
CA PRO A 294 -1.05 -23.46 6.67
C PRO A 294 -1.55 -23.51 8.12
N GLU A 295 -2.59 -24.32 8.38
CA GLU A 295 -3.17 -24.49 9.72
C GLU A 295 -2.05 -24.78 10.74
N GLY A 296 -1.74 -23.79 11.58
CA GLY A 296 -0.67 -23.87 12.58
C GLY A 296 0.41 -22.78 12.51
N ALA A 297 0.41 -21.90 11.50
CA ALA A 297 1.21 -20.68 11.55
C ALA A 297 0.66 -19.74 12.64
N ALA A 298 1.55 -19.26 13.51
CA ALA A 298 1.18 -18.32 14.55
C ALA A 298 0.93 -16.93 13.92
N ASP A 299 -0.27 -16.41 14.13
CA ASP A 299 -0.72 -15.04 13.85
C ASP A 299 -0.94 -14.70 12.35
N PRO A 300 -2.13 -14.23 11.93
CA PRO A 300 -2.26 -13.51 10.66
C PRO A 300 -1.65 -12.12 10.85
N SER A 301 -0.32 -12.00 10.85
CA SER A 301 0.29 -10.71 10.53
C SER A 301 -0.19 -10.31 9.13
N GLY A 302 -0.36 -9.02 8.88
CA GLY A 302 -0.85 -8.44 7.62
C GLY A 302 0.06 -8.66 6.40
N ASP A 303 0.79 -9.77 6.36
CA ASP A 303 1.73 -10.20 5.32
C ASP A 303 1.02 -11.14 4.30
N ALA A 304 -0.29 -10.93 4.07
CA ALA A 304 -1.02 -11.70 3.08
C ALA A 304 -0.35 -11.53 1.70
N VAL A 305 -0.11 -12.65 1.01
CA VAL A 305 0.52 -12.66 -0.31
C VAL A 305 -0.31 -11.81 -1.28
N MET A 306 0.25 -10.68 -1.71
CA MET A 306 -0.37 -9.79 -2.70
C MET A 306 -0.27 -10.39 -4.10
N ALA A 307 -1.04 -11.44 -4.38
CA ALA A 307 -1.24 -11.96 -5.72
C ALA A 307 -2.32 -11.14 -6.44
N PRO A 308 -2.16 -10.77 -7.72
CA PRO A 308 -3.18 -10.01 -8.42
C PRO A 308 -4.51 -10.79 -8.52
N GLY A 309 -5.56 -10.20 -7.96
CA GLY A 309 -6.90 -10.78 -7.93
C GLY A 309 -7.56 -10.93 -9.32
N PRO A 310 -8.72 -11.61 -9.40
CA PRO A 310 -9.43 -11.83 -10.67
C PRO A 310 -9.77 -10.52 -11.37
N GLY A 311 -10.05 -10.56 -12.69
CA GLY A 311 -10.12 -9.42 -13.64
C GLY A 311 -10.97 -8.17 -13.31
N GLY A 312 -11.56 -8.04 -12.12
CA GLY A 312 -12.11 -6.80 -11.59
C GLY A 312 -11.27 -6.11 -10.51
N TRP A 313 -10.25 -6.77 -9.95
CA TRP A 313 -9.47 -6.27 -8.83
C TRP A 313 -8.53 -5.13 -9.26
N VAL A 314 -8.32 -4.19 -8.33
CA VAL A 314 -7.39 -3.08 -8.48
C VAL A 314 -6.45 -3.14 -7.27
N PRO A 315 -5.12 -3.16 -7.48
CA PRO A 315 -4.14 -3.39 -6.41
C PRO A 315 -3.97 -2.23 -5.43
N PHE A 316 -4.44 -1.02 -5.78
CA PHE A 316 -4.25 0.15 -4.94
C PHE A 316 -5.09 0.09 -3.66
N LEU A 317 -4.47 0.34 -2.52
CA LEU A 317 -5.09 0.33 -1.19
C LEU A 317 -5.85 -0.98 -0.90
N ASP A 318 -5.25 -2.11 -1.29
CA ASP A 318 -5.84 -3.45 -1.22
C ASP A 318 -7.27 -3.56 -1.80
N GLY A 319 -7.55 -2.76 -2.84
CA GLY A 319 -8.87 -2.72 -3.47
C GLY A 319 -9.94 -1.99 -2.66
N ASP A 320 -9.62 -1.28 -1.58
CA ASP A 320 -10.54 -0.36 -0.90
C ASP A 320 -10.76 0.92 -1.73
N LEU A 321 -11.50 0.78 -2.83
CA LEU A 321 -11.80 1.87 -3.76
C LEU A 321 -12.51 3.04 -3.07
N GLY A 322 -13.39 2.76 -2.10
CA GLY A 322 -14.09 3.78 -1.32
C GLY A 322 -13.15 4.53 -0.40
N GLY A 323 -12.28 3.82 0.32
CA GLY A 323 -11.23 4.39 1.15
C GLY A 323 -10.27 5.26 0.34
N TYR A 324 -9.79 4.79 -0.82
CA TYR A 324 -8.90 5.57 -1.67
C TYR A 324 -9.61 6.81 -2.24
N ALA A 325 -10.88 6.71 -2.64
CA ALA A 325 -11.66 7.91 -2.98
C ALA A 325 -11.72 8.90 -1.79
N GLY A 326 -11.95 8.40 -0.58
CA GLY A 326 -11.92 9.17 0.66
C GLY A 326 -10.58 9.87 0.92
N LEU A 327 -9.46 9.18 0.70
CA LEU A 327 -8.13 9.78 0.80
C LEU A 327 -7.92 10.84 -0.29
N ALA A 328 -8.36 10.58 -1.53
CA ALA A 328 -8.18 11.47 -2.66
C ALA A 328 -8.92 12.80 -2.52
N LEU A 329 -10.00 12.87 -1.73
CA LEU A 329 -10.74 14.11 -1.45
C LEU A 329 -9.85 15.24 -0.92
N ARG A 330 -8.76 14.93 -0.21
CA ARG A 330 -7.83 15.96 0.31
C ARG A 330 -7.11 16.75 -0.79
N GLN A 331 -7.04 16.20 -1.99
CA GLN A 331 -6.38 16.82 -3.14
C GLN A 331 -7.25 17.93 -3.78
N LEU A 332 -8.56 17.93 -3.53
CA LEU A 332 -9.52 18.85 -4.14
C LEU A 332 -9.46 20.28 -3.59
N GLY A 333 -8.65 20.50 -2.55
CA GLY A 333 -8.42 21.80 -1.92
C GLY A 333 -9.52 22.24 -0.96
N ALA A 334 -9.24 23.33 -0.23
CA ALA A 334 -10.07 23.81 0.88
C ALA A 334 -11.54 24.10 0.53
N ARG A 335 -11.83 24.43 -0.74
CA ARG A 335 -13.18 24.74 -1.22
C ARG A 335 -14.16 23.58 -1.10
N HIS A 336 -13.65 22.33 -1.04
CA HIS A 336 -14.47 21.12 -0.97
C HIS A 336 -14.38 20.41 0.38
N THR A 337 -13.66 20.96 1.36
CA THR A 337 -13.39 20.30 2.65
C THR A 337 -14.67 19.92 3.41
N ASP A 338 -15.68 20.79 3.45
CA ASP A 338 -16.93 20.47 4.16
C ASP A 338 -17.72 19.35 3.46
N ARG A 339 -17.81 19.38 2.13
CA ARG A 339 -18.45 18.32 1.35
C ARG A 339 -17.71 16.99 1.46
N ALA A 340 -16.37 17.04 1.46
CA ALA A 340 -15.54 15.86 1.66
C ALA A 340 -15.75 15.24 3.05
N PHE A 341 -15.83 16.09 4.08
CA PHE A 341 -16.14 15.66 5.43
C PHE A 341 -17.52 15.03 5.52
N ASP A 342 -18.53 15.63 4.88
CA ASP A 342 -19.89 15.07 4.81
C ASP A 342 -19.87 13.66 4.19
N ALA A 343 -19.20 13.48 3.06
CA ALA A 343 -19.10 12.18 2.39
C ALA A 343 -18.45 11.10 3.29
N LEU A 344 -17.38 11.44 4.01
CA LEU A 344 -16.72 10.51 4.95
C LEU A 344 -17.63 10.18 6.15
N LEU A 345 -18.33 11.17 6.69
CA LEU A 345 -19.28 10.96 7.79
C LEU A 345 -20.49 10.12 7.37
N ASP A 346 -20.92 10.23 6.12
CA ASP A 346 -21.99 9.39 5.55
C ASP A 346 -21.53 7.95 5.35
N ARG A 347 -20.23 7.72 5.11
CA ARG A 347 -19.64 6.38 4.97
C ARG A 347 -19.43 5.67 6.31
N LEU A 348 -19.08 6.39 7.36
CA LEU A 348 -18.74 5.81 8.66
C LEU A 348 -19.79 4.81 9.21
N PRO A 349 -21.12 5.05 9.17
CA PRO A 349 -22.09 4.12 9.74
C PRO A 349 -22.11 2.71 9.16
N VAL A 350 -21.52 2.50 7.97
CA VAL A 350 -21.60 1.24 7.20
C VAL A 350 -20.23 0.63 6.87
N VAL A 351 -19.13 1.22 7.35
CA VAL A 351 -17.77 0.68 7.16
C VAL A 351 -17.31 -0.04 8.42
N SER A 352 -16.66 -1.19 8.23
CA SER A 352 -16.11 -2.05 9.29
C SER A 352 -14.73 -2.59 8.89
N GLY A 353 -14.06 -3.25 9.83
CA GLY A 353 -12.73 -3.84 9.64
C GLY A 353 -11.65 -2.81 9.34
N GLU A 354 -10.62 -3.21 8.62
CA GLU A 354 -9.47 -2.36 8.29
C GLU A 354 -9.86 -1.11 7.49
N ARG A 355 -10.87 -1.22 6.62
CA ARG A 355 -11.41 -0.09 5.85
C ARG A 355 -11.91 1.06 6.73
N SER A 356 -12.32 0.77 7.97
CA SER A 356 -12.68 1.80 8.96
C SER A 356 -11.51 2.74 9.27
N LEU A 357 -10.28 2.23 9.33
CA LEU A 357 -9.08 3.03 9.64
C LEU A 357 -8.85 4.10 8.58
N THR A 358 -9.01 3.76 7.30
CA THR A 358 -8.85 4.70 6.18
C THR A 358 -9.88 5.81 6.22
N VAL A 359 -11.17 5.46 6.29
CA VAL A 359 -12.28 6.44 6.30
C VAL A 359 -12.19 7.33 7.53
N LEU A 360 -11.95 6.73 8.70
CA LEU A 360 -11.85 7.44 9.97
C LEU A 360 -10.62 8.35 10.03
N GLY A 361 -9.45 7.85 9.60
CA GLY A 361 -8.22 8.64 9.54
C GLY A 361 -8.35 9.86 8.63
N ALA A 362 -9.05 9.72 7.49
CA ALA A 362 -9.38 10.85 6.62
C ALA A 362 -10.32 11.85 7.32
N ALA A 363 -11.37 11.39 7.99
CA ALA A 363 -12.32 12.24 8.70
C ALA A 363 -11.68 12.97 9.89
N LEU A 364 -10.83 12.29 10.67
CA LEU A 364 -10.09 12.84 11.80
C LEU A 364 -9.17 13.98 11.36
N ARG A 365 -8.40 13.81 10.28
CA ARG A 365 -7.52 14.88 9.75
C ARG A 365 -8.30 16.13 9.34
N ILE A 366 -9.52 15.99 8.82
CA ILE A 366 -10.38 17.14 8.48
C ILE A 366 -11.01 17.78 9.73
N ALA A 367 -11.37 16.97 10.73
CA ALA A 367 -11.94 17.45 11.98
C ALA A 367 -10.89 18.12 12.89
N PHE A 368 -9.62 17.69 12.81
CA PHE A 368 -8.50 18.11 13.65
C PHE A 368 -7.34 18.65 12.80
N PRO A 369 -7.51 19.78 12.09
CA PRO A 369 -6.49 20.32 11.18
C PRO A 369 -5.22 20.78 11.90
N ASP A 370 -5.33 21.14 13.19
CA ASP A 370 -4.22 21.59 14.04
C ASP A 370 -3.61 20.44 14.87
N GLY A 371 -4.00 19.20 14.59
CA GLY A 371 -3.61 18.00 15.33
C GLY A 371 -4.59 17.59 16.44
N PRO A 372 -4.29 16.49 17.16
CA PRO A 372 -5.10 15.94 18.23
C PRO A 372 -5.56 16.94 19.29
N ALA A 373 -6.76 16.75 19.83
CA ALA A 373 -7.15 17.47 21.03
C ALA A 373 -6.36 16.94 22.25
N PRO A 374 -6.04 17.80 23.25
CA PRO A 374 -5.47 17.33 24.50
C PRO A 374 -6.35 16.28 25.18
N ASN A 375 -5.73 15.26 25.78
CA ASN A 375 -6.44 14.24 26.54
C ASN A 375 -7.33 14.87 27.64
N GLY A 376 -8.60 14.47 27.67
CA GLY A 376 -9.57 14.99 28.63
C GLY A 376 -10.28 16.29 28.22
N THR A 377 -10.11 16.75 26.97
CA THR A 377 -10.84 17.90 26.42
C THR A 377 -12.36 17.71 26.59
N PRO A 378 -13.10 18.63 27.24
CA PRO A 378 -14.55 18.50 27.42
C PRO A 378 -15.31 18.70 26.10
N VAL A 379 -16.48 18.06 25.93
CA VAL A 379 -17.28 18.13 24.68
C VAL A 379 -17.62 19.56 24.28
N ALA A 380 -17.85 20.44 25.26
CA ALA A 380 -18.15 21.85 25.05
C ALA A 380 -16.98 22.62 24.40
N ALA A 381 -15.74 22.15 24.56
CA ALA A 381 -14.54 22.74 23.97
C ALA A 381 -14.23 22.19 22.56
N LEU A 382 -14.88 21.10 22.13
CA LEU A 382 -14.77 20.63 20.75
C LEU A 382 -15.37 21.64 19.77
N THR A 383 -14.70 21.83 18.63
CA THR A 383 -15.26 22.60 17.51
C THR A 383 -16.52 21.90 16.98
N PRO A 384 -17.42 22.61 16.28
CA PRO A 384 -18.60 21.98 15.68
C PRO A 384 -18.27 20.78 14.80
N ARG A 385 -17.15 20.83 14.07
CA ARG A 385 -16.69 19.74 13.19
C ARG A 385 -16.21 18.52 13.99
N GLN A 386 -15.39 18.73 15.02
CA GLN A 386 -14.93 17.66 15.92
C GLN A 386 -16.10 16.98 16.64
N ARG A 387 -17.05 17.79 17.15
CA ARG A 387 -18.24 17.28 17.81
C ARG A 387 -19.10 16.44 16.87
N ARG A 388 -19.30 16.88 15.63
CA ARG A 388 -20.07 16.12 14.63
C ARG A 388 -19.44 14.76 14.32
N LEU A 389 -18.10 14.67 14.21
CA LEU A 389 -17.42 13.38 14.07
C LEU A 389 -17.66 12.48 15.29
N ALA A 390 -17.49 13.02 16.50
CA ALA A 390 -17.75 12.28 17.74
C ALA A 390 -19.20 11.77 17.81
N GLU A 391 -20.18 12.59 17.43
CA GLU A 391 -21.60 12.21 17.36
C GLU A 391 -21.85 11.06 16.38
N VAL A 392 -21.24 11.11 15.18
CA VAL A 392 -21.33 10.00 14.22
C VAL A 392 -20.69 8.74 14.79
N LEU A 393 -19.51 8.83 15.38
CA LEU A 393 -18.84 7.68 16.00
C LEU A 393 -19.63 7.08 17.18
N GLY A 394 -20.32 7.93 17.97
CA GLY A 394 -21.15 7.47 19.07
C GLY A 394 -22.40 6.71 18.63
N ARG A 395 -23.02 7.12 17.51
CA ARG A 395 -24.22 6.45 16.96
C ARG A 395 -23.89 5.23 16.08
N SER A 396 -22.73 5.21 15.43
CA SER A 396 -22.30 4.13 14.53
C SER A 396 -21.68 2.97 15.30
N THR A 397 -22.06 1.73 14.95
CA THR A 397 -21.48 0.51 15.53
C THR A 397 -20.35 -0.03 14.66
N GLU A 398 -20.58 -0.13 13.35
CA GLU A 398 -19.68 -0.80 12.40
C GLU A 398 -18.22 -0.33 12.43
N PRO A 399 -17.90 0.99 12.55
CA PRO A 399 -16.50 1.44 12.58
C PRO A 399 -15.67 0.81 13.69
N TRP A 400 -16.31 0.44 14.80
CA TRP A 400 -15.64 -0.08 15.98
C TRP A 400 -15.41 -1.58 15.91
N LEU A 401 -15.82 -2.24 14.82
CA LEU A 401 -15.82 -3.69 14.70
C LEU A 401 -14.93 -4.20 13.57
N ILE A 402 -14.31 -5.37 13.80
CA ILE A 402 -13.69 -6.23 12.79
C ILE A 402 -14.22 -7.64 13.01
N ASP A 403 -14.79 -8.27 11.99
CA ASP A 403 -15.47 -9.57 12.08
C ASP A 403 -16.48 -9.69 13.25
N GLY A 404 -17.18 -8.57 13.53
CA GLY A 404 -18.15 -8.47 14.62
C GLY A 404 -17.55 -8.38 16.03
N GLN A 405 -16.23 -8.36 16.17
CA GLN A 405 -15.49 -8.15 17.42
C GLN A 405 -14.97 -6.72 17.54
N GLU A 406 -14.69 -6.26 18.76
CA GLU A 406 -14.12 -4.92 18.98
C GLU A 406 -12.76 -4.78 18.29
N PHE A 407 -12.65 -3.74 17.46
CA PHE A 407 -11.44 -3.48 16.70
C PHE A 407 -10.52 -2.50 17.43
N GLY A 408 -9.52 -3.04 18.13
CA GLY A 408 -8.57 -2.27 18.95
C GLY A 408 -7.85 -1.14 18.19
N ASN A 409 -7.56 -1.33 16.90
CA ASN A 409 -6.85 -0.31 16.10
C ASN A 409 -7.68 0.97 15.94
N VAL A 410 -9.00 0.85 15.79
CA VAL A 410 -9.89 2.01 15.74
C VAL A 410 -9.95 2.69 17.10
N SER A 411 -10.01 1.90 18.18
CA SER A 411 -9.97 2.42 19.56
C SER A 411 -8.69 3.23 19.83
N MET A 412 -7.54 2.72 19.39
CA MET A 412 -6.26 3.44 19.49
C MET A 412 -6.26 4.71 18.64
N LEU A 413 -6.64 4.63 17.36
CA LEU A 413 -6.67 5.77 16.44
C LEU A 413 -7.58 6.90 16.97
N VAL A 414 -8.76 6.59 17.49
CA VAL A 414 -9.66 7.60 18.08
C VAL A 414 -9.02 8.21 19.35
N GLY A 415 -8.39 7.37 20.17
CA GLY A 415 -7.68 7.76 21.39
C GLY A 415 -6.53 8.74 21.13
N GLU A 416 -5.76 8.52 20.06
CA GLU A 416 -4.65 9.39 19.64
C GLU A 416 -5.11 10.82 19.32
N TYR A 417 -6.38 11.01 18.95
CA TYR A 417 -6.98 12.32 18.70
C TYR A 417 -7.62 12.96 19.95
N GLY A 418 -7.43 12.36 21.13
CA GLY A 418 -7.94 12.84 22.41
C GLY A 418 -9.42 12.56 22.64
N LEU A 419 -10.03 11.70 21.81
CA LEU A 419 -11.42 11.27 21.93
C LEU A 419 -11.52 9.91 22.65
N PRO A 420 -12.68 9.55 23.22
CA PRO A 420 -12.85 8.25 23.87
C PRO A 420 -12.73 7.07 22.89
N GLY A 421 -11.85 6.12 23.19
CA GLY A 421 -11.55 4.96 22.34
C GLY A 421 -12.58 3.82 22.37
N SER A 422 -13.85 4.08 22.68
CA SER A 422 -14.91 3.08 22.48
C SER A 422 -16.25 3.76 22.25
N ARG A 423 -17.17 3.08 21.54
CA ARG A 423 -18.52 3.59 21.28
C ARG A 423 -19.26 3.97 22.57
N VAL A 424 -19.20 3.11 23.59
CA VAL A 424 -19.87 3.34 24.88
C VAL A 424 -19.27 4.55 25.59
N ALA A 425 -17.94 4.67 25.62
CA ALA A 425 -17.27 5.82 26.21
C ALA A 425 -17.55 7.11 25.43
N MET A 426 -17.64 7.03 24.10
CA MET A 426 -18.01 8.15 23.22
C MET A 426 -19.42 8.68 23.52
N LEU A 427 -20.41 7.79 23.65
CA LEU A 427 -21.78 8.16 24.05
C LEU A 427 -21.81 8.80 25.44
N GLY A 428 -21.12 8.20 26.41
CA GLY A 428 -21.02 8.74 27.77
C GLY A 428 -20.27 10.08 27.84
N TYR A 429 -19.35 10.32 26.91
CA TYR A 429 -18.67 11.61 26.75
C TYR A 429 -19.65 12.65 26.20
N LEU A 430 -20.33 12.37 25.07
CA LEU A 430 -21.29 13.26 24.43
C LEU A 430 -22.48 13.65 25.33
N ALA A 431 -22.93 12.74 26.21
CA ALA A 431 -24.00 13.00 27.16
C ALA A 431 -23.67 14.06 28.22
N ARG A 432 -22.40 14.51 28.30
CA ARG A 432 -21.96 15.60 29.20
C ARG A 432 -22.13 16.99 28.58
N LEU A 433 -22.76 17.09 27.41
CA LEU A 433 -23.23 18.37 26.88
C LEU A 433 -24.32 18.92 27.81
N PRO A 434 -24.21 20.18 28.27
CA PRO A 434 -25.19 20.81 29.14
C PRO A 434 -26.55 21.01 28.47
#